data_AF-A0A9Q0NAX5-F1
#
_entry.id   AF-A0A9Q0NAX5-F1
#
_cell.length_a   1.000
_cell.length_b   1.000
_cell.length_c   1.000
_cell.angle_alpha   90.00
_cell.angle_beta   90.00
_cell.angle_gamma   90.00
#
_symmetry.space_group_name_H-M   'P 1'
#
loop_
_entity.id
_entity.type
_entity.pdbx_description
1 polymer ?
#
loop_
_entity_poly.entity_id
_entity_poly.type
_entity_poly.pdbx_seq_one_letter_code
_entity_poly.pdbx_strand_id
1 'polypeptide(L)'
;MLAVRRNNATGAFSWIGSDGWSARNLVSDGNEPEVEGTLSVQPQANPVMGFEKHFLGLTVENNQRNPWFVEFWEDHFKCRYPNSSLTPYNKKYTKQCTTKEKLSKDATAFEDQLQFVSDAVMAFAYALSDMHKALCKGRPGLCDAMKPTKGADLLKYLRKVDFV
;
A
#
# COMPACT_ATOMS: atom_id res chain seq x y z
N MET A 1 -12.61 -14.85 14.67
CA MET A 1 -14.07 -14.60 14.63
C MET A 1 -14.87 -15.80 14.18
N LEU A 2 -14.60 -16.37 13.00
CA LEU A 2 -15.31 -17.56 12.51
C LEU A 2 -15.32 -18.76 13.49
N ALA A 3 -14.28 -18.95 14.31
CA ALA A 3 -14.29 -19.98 15.36
C ALA A 3 -15.28 -19.67 16.49
N VAL A 4 -15.41 -18.41 16.91
CA VAL A 4 -16.36 -17.96 17.93
C VAL A 4 -17.80 -18.18 17.44
N ARG A 5 -18.08 -17.77 16.20
CA ARG A 5 -19.37 -18.01 15.55
C ARG A 5 -19.72 -19.51 15.50
N ARG A 6 -18.79 -20.34 15.03
CA ARG A 6 -18.97 -21.80 14.93
C ARG A 6 -19.27 -22.48 16.28
N ASN A 7 -18.79 -21.90 17.38
CA ASN A 7 -19.00 -22.44 18.73
C ASN A 7 -20.09 -21.69 19.50
N ASN A 8 -20.86 -20.80 18.85
CA ASN A 8 -21.91 -20.00 19.47
C ASN A 8 -21.43 -19.24 20.72
N ALA A 9 -20.20 -18.72 20.67
CA ALA A 9 -19.54 -18.05 21.79
C ALA A 9 -19.46 -16.51 21.60
N THR A 10 -20.35 -15.95 20.78
CA THR A 10 -20.42 -14.51 20.52
C THR A 10 -20.67 -13.75 21.82
N GLY A 11 -19.88 -12.69 22.07
CA GLY A 11 -19.94 -11.93 23.32
C GLY A 11 -19.27 -12.61 24.53
N ALA A 12 -18.75 -13.83 24.40
CA ALA A 12 -18.09 -14.52 25.51
C ALA A 12 -16.66 -14.01 25.79
N PHE A 13 -16.06 -13.28 24.86
CA PHE A 13 -14.69 -12.79 24.94
C PHE A 13 -14.62 -11.31 24.58
N SER A 14 -13.70 -10.60 25.21
CA SER A 14 -13.28 -9.25 24.79
C SER A 14 -11.93 -9.36 24.10
N TRP A 15 -11.76 -8.58 23.02
CA TRP A 15 -10.55 -8.60 22.22
C TRP A 15 -9.70 -7.36 22.48
N ILE A 16 -8.40 -7.58 22.63
CA ILE A 16 -7.38 -6.53 22.61
C ILE A 16 -6.43 -6.87 21.46
N GLY A 17 -6.60 -6.18 20.33
CA GLY A 17 -5.86 -6.40 19.10
C GLY A 17 -4.65 -5.48 18.96
N SER A 18 -3.58 -5.97 18.32
CA SER A 18 -2.50 -5.08 17.87
C SER A 18 -2.91 -4.30 16.62
N ASP A 19 -1.96 -3.54 16.08
CA ASP A 19 -2.04 -2.85 14.80
C ASP A 19 -2.53 -3.72 13.62
N GLY A 20 -2.26 -5.03 13.65
CA GLY A 20 -2.77 -5.97 12.65
C GLY A 20 -4.30 -6.06 12.58
N TRP A 21 -5.02 -5.56 13.60
CA TRP A 21 -6.49 -5.55 13.66
C TRP A 21 -7.09 -4.14 13.53
N SER A 22 -6.33 -3.10 13.82
CA SER A 22 -6.84 -1.77 14.18
C SER A 22 -7.33 -0.89 13.02
N ALA A 23 -7.09 -1.27 11.76
CA ALA A 23 -7.52 -0.52 10.57
C ALA A 23 -7.82 -1.43 9.37
N ARG A 24 -8.25 -2.67 9.63
CA ARG A 24 -8.52 -3.63 8.57
C ARG A 24 -9.98 -4.03 8.59
N ASN A 25 -10.72 -3.51 7.61
CA ASN A 25 -12.09 -3.95 7.31
C ASN A 25 -12.18 -5.47 7.16
N LEU A 26 -11.09 -6.13 6.71
CA LEU A 26 -11.00 -7.59 6.63
C LEU A 26 -11.30 -8.33 7.96
N VAL A 27 -11.04 -7.71 9.11
CA VAL A 27 -11.27 -8.32 10.43
C VAL A 27 -12.73 -8.16 10.86
N SER A 28 -13.33 -7.02 10.57
CA SER A 28 -14.69 -6.67 10.98
C SER A 28 -15.77 -7.12 10.00
N ASP A 29 -15.53 -6.97 8.70
CA ASP A 29 -16.56 -7.16 7.67
C ASP A 29 -17.10 -8.59 7.69
N GLY A 30 -18.40 -8.71 7.92
CA GLY A 30 -19.10 -9.98 8.04
C GLY A 30 -18.86 -10.74 9.36
N ASN A 31 -18.13 -10.14 10.31
CA ASN A 31 -17.81 -10.66 11.65
C ASN A 31 -18.16 -9.66 12.77
N GLU A 32 -18.97 -8.65 12.47
CA GLU A 32 -19.27 -7.51 13.34
C GLU A 32 -19.77 -7.94 14.74
N PRO A 33 -20.69 -8.92 14.87
CA PRO A 33 -21.15 -9.38 16.18
C PRO A 33 -20.05 -10.03 17.02
N GLU A 34 -19.08 -10.70 16.39
CA GLU A 34 -17.99 -11.39 17.10
C GLU A 34 -16.86 -10.46 17.53
N VAL A 35 -16.73 -9.29 16.91
CA VAL A 35 -15.69 -8.29 17.21
C VAL A 35 -16.21 -7.10 17.99
N GLU A 36 -17.50 -7.07 18.31
CA GLU A 36 -18.11 -5.97 19.07
C GLU A 36 -17.35 -5.73 20.39
N GLY A 37 -17.03 -4.46 20.67
CA GLY A 37 -16.28 -4.07 21.86
C GLY A 37 -14.76 -4.33 21.81
N THR A 38 -14.21 -4.71 20.65
CA THR A 38 -12.76 -4.86 20.49
C THR A 38 -12.04 -3.54 20.74
N LEU A 39 -10.98 -3.59 21.55
CA LEU A 39 -10.00 -2.51 21.67
C LEU A 39 -8.79 -2.85 20.81
N SER A 40 -8.27 -1.87 20.07
CA SER A 40 -7.06 -2.07 19.30
C SER A 40 -6.22 -0.80 19.26
N VAL A 41 -4.95 -0.97 18.92
CA VAL A 41 -3.97 0.12 18.87
C VAL A 41 -3.39 0.19 17.47
N GLN A 42 -3.21 1.41 16.96
CA GLN A 42 -2.57 1.66 15.68
C GLN A 42 -1.59 2.83 15.80
N PRO A 43 -0.40 2.72 15.19
CA PRO A 43 0.46 3.87 15.00
C PRO A 43 -0.27 4.95 14.20
N GLN A 44 -0.31 6.16 14.73
CA GLN A 44 -0.91 7.29 14.03
C GLN A 44 -0.21 7.51 12.68
N ALA A 45 -1.00 7.52 11.61
CA ALA A 45 -0.56 7.81 10.25
C ALA A 45 -1.38 8.97 9.68
N ASN A 46 -0.76 9.75 8.81
CA ASN A 46 -1.36 10.88 8.11
C ASN A 46 -1.56 10.55 6.63
N PRO A 47 -2.56 11.15 5.96
CA PRO A 47 -2.73 10.98 4.53
C PRO A 47 -1.50 11.48 3.74
N VAL A 48 -1.03 10.67 2.80
CA VAL A 48 0.06 11.06 1.89
C VAL A 48 -0.50 12.02 0.84
N MET A 49 -0.08 13.29 0.92
CA MET A 49 -0.55 14.33 0.00
C MET A 49 -0.32 13.95 -1.46
N GLY A 50 -1.36 14.05 -2.27
CA GLY A 50 -1.33 13.78 -3.70
C GLY A 50 -1.41 12.29 -4.09
N PHE A 51 -1.23 11.36 -3.16
CA PHE A 51 -1.32 9.92 -3.46
C PHE A 51 -2.72 9.53 -3.92
N GLU A 52 -3.76 9.95 -3.21
CA GLU A 52 -5.16 9.66 -3.56
C GLU A 52 -5.47 10.16 -4.99
N LYS A 53 -5.14 11.42 -5.29
CA LYS A 53 -5.34 12.01 -6.63
C LYS A 53 -4.55 11.25 -7.69
N HIS A 54 -3.31 10.86 -7.40
CA HIS A 54 -2.49 10.08 -8.33
C HIS A 54 -3.12 8.72 -8.61
N PHE A 55 -3.47 7.98 -7.55
CA PHE A 55 -3.99 6.62 -7.65
C PHE A 55 -5.34 6.58 -8.36
N LEU A 56 -6.27 7.49 -8.03
CA LEU A 56 -7.57 7.59 -8.70
C LEU A 56 -7.45 8.01 -10.18
N GLY A 57 -6.34 8.64 -10.57
CA GLY A 57 -6.05 9.00 -11.96
C GLY A 57 -5.46 7.85 -12.80
N LEU A 58 -5.16 6.70 -12.19
CA LEU A 58 -4.62 5.55 -12.90
C LEU A 58 -5.71 4.83 -13.69
N THR A 59 -5.37 4.41 -14.89
CA THR A 59 -6.16 3.53 -15.76
C THR A 59 -5.26 2.42 -16.28
N VAL A 60 -5.87 1.35 -16.82
CA VAL A 60 -5.10 0.24 -17.38
C VAL A 60 -4.21 0.73 -18.53
N GLU A 61 -4.66 1.70 -19.31
CA GLU A 61 -3.92 2.26 -20.45
C GLU A 61 -2.69 3.05 -20.00
N ASN A 62 -2.79 3.84 -18.93
CA ASN A 62 -1.72 4.74 -18.49
C ASN A 62 -0.74 4.10 -17.49
N ASN A 63 -1.03 2.90 -16.98
CA ASN A 63 -0.24 2.25 -15.93
C ASN A 63 0.34 0.89 -16.35
N GLN A 64 1.09 0.85 -17.46
CA GLN A 64 1.72 -0.37 -17.98
C GLN A 64 2.91 -0.87 -17.14
N ARG A 65 3.42 -0.05 -16.21
CA ARG A 65 4.57 -0.39 -15.35
C ARG A 65 4.25 -1.45 -14.29
N ASN A 66 2.98 -1.56 -13.88
CA ASN A 66 2.56 -2.46 -12.81
C ASN A 66 1.89 -3.68 -13.44
N PRO A 67 2.55 -4.86 -13.44
CA PRO A 67 2.03 -6.04 -14.11
C PRO A 67 0.74 -6.58 -13.47
N TRP A 68 0.46 -6.25 -12.20
CA TRP A 68 -0.74 -6.69 -11.49
C TRP A 68 -1.92 -5.72 -11.62
N PHE A 69 -1.73 -4.58 -12.31
CA PHE A 69 -2.77 -3.55 -12.35
C PHE A 69 -4.00 -3.99 -13.14
N VAL A 70 -3.83 -4.80 -14.18
CA VAL A 70 -4.96 -5.40 -14.92
C VAL A 70 -5.77 -6.32 -14.01
N GLU A 71 -5.11 -7.21 -13.26
CA GLU A 71 -5.81 -8.13 -12.34
C GLU A 71 -6.53 -7.38 -11.22
N PHE A 72 -5.90 -6.33 -10.67
CA PHE A 72 -6.54 -5.42 -9.72
C PHE A 72 -7.79 -4.79 -10.33
N TRP A 73 -7.71 -4.28 -11.55
CA TRP A 73 -8.83 -3.61 -12.24
C TRP A 73 -10.00 -4.57 -12.46
N GLU A 74 -9.70 -5.78 -12.92
CA GLU A 74 -10.67 -6.84 -13.13
C GLU A 74 -11.37 -7.24 -11.83
N ASP A 75 -10.60 -7.38 -10.73
CA ASP A 75 -11.19 -7.68 -9.42
C ASP A 75 -11.98 -6.50 -8.85
N HIS A 76 -11.50 -5.27 -8.99
CA HIS A 76 -12.18 -4.09 -8.46
C HIS A 76 -13.53 -3.85 -9.15
N PHE A 77 -13.58 -3.89 -10.49
CA PHE A 77 -14.80 -3.65 -11.27
C PHE A 77 -15.63 -4.92 -11.56
N LYS A 78 -15.17 -6.08 -11.10
CA LYS A 78 -15.79 -7.40 -11.32
C LYS A 78 -16.05 -7.68 -12.81
N CYS A 79 -15.08 -7.36 -13.65
CA CYS A 79 -15.14 -7.52 -15.11
C CYS A 79 -13.82 -8.08 -15.65
N ARG A 80 -13.81 -8.54 -16.90
CA ARG A 80 -12.61 -9.00 -17.59
C ARG A 80 -12.15 -7.97 -18.60
N TYR A 81 -10.90 -7.55 -18.51
CA TYR A 81 -10.37 -6.50 -19.36
C TYR A 81 -10.13 -7.03 -20.79
N PRO A 82 -10.45 -6.26 -21.85
CA PRO A 82 -10.25 -6.72 -23.22
C PRO A 82 -8.79 -7.10 -23.49
N ASN A 83 -8.57 -8.26 -24.13
CA ASN A 83 -7.24 -8.81 -24.45
C ASN A 83 -6.35 -9.12 -23.23
N SER A 84 -6.90 -9.20 -22.01
CA SER A 84 -6.14 -9.64 -20.84
C SER A 84 -5.81 -11.12 -20.92
N SER A 85 -4.61 -11.47 -20.41
CA SER A 85 -4.20 -12.86 -20.23
C SER A 85 -5.15 -13.58 -19.27
N LEU A 86 -5.44 -14.85 -19.55
CA LEU A 86 -6.27 -15.67 -18.66
C LEU A 86 -5.45 -16.09 -17.44
N THR A 87 -5.88 -15.73 -16.24
CA THR A 87 -5.23 -16.13 -14.97
C THR A 87 -6.22 -16.90 -14.10
N PRO A 88 -5.76 -17.70 -13.11
CA PRO A 88 -6.67 -18.39 -12.20
C PRO A 88 -7.64 -17.45 -11.45
N TYR A 89 -7.29 -16.17 -11.31
CA TYR A 89 -8.02 -15.18 -10.54
C TYR A 89 -9.08 -14.41 -11.34
N ASN A 90 -8.96 -14.35 -12.67
CA ASN A 90 -9.93 -13.65 -13.54
C ASN A 90 -10.92 -14.56 -14.29
N LYS A 91 -10.79 -15.88 -14.19
CA LYS A 91 -11.71 -16.86 -14.81
C LYS A 91 -13.17 -16.70 -14.40
N LYS A 92 -13.43 -16.19 -13.19
CA LYS A 92 -14.78 -15.96 -12.66
C LYS A 92 -15.51 -14.80 -13.33
N TYR A 93 -14.80 -13.91 -14.04
CA TYR A 93 -15.37 -12.72 -14.67
C TYR A 93 -15.79 -13.00 -16.10
N THR A 94 -17.10 -13.05 -16.34
CA THR A 94 -17.70 -13.29 -17.65
C THR A 94 -18.03 -12.01 -18.41
N LYS A 95 -18.32 -10.93 -17.69
CA LYS A 95 -18.60 -9.61 -18.26
C LYS A 95 -17.30 -8.92 -18.69
N GLN A 96 -17.25 -8.41 -19.92
CA GLN A 96 -16.12 -7.59 -20.37
C GLN A 96 -16.18 -6.18 -19.76
N CYS A 97 -15.01 -5.61 -19.43
CA CYS A 97 -14.89 -4.22 -19.03
C CYS A 97 -15.15 -3.30 -20.23
N THR A 98 -15.73 -2.13 -19.97
CA THR A 98 -16.12 -1.13 -20.98
C THR A 98 -15.00 -0.16 -21.35
N THR A 99 -13.86 -0.24 -20.64
CA THR A 99 -12.69 0.67 -20.71
C THR A 99 -13.02 2.12 -20.41
N LYS A 100 -14.18 2.38 -19.78
CA LYS A 100 -14.63 3.72 -19.34
C LYS A 100 -14.75 3.79 -17.81
N GLU A 101 -14.49 2.69 -17.13
CA GLU A 101 -14.43 2.61 -15.68
C GLU A 101 -13.40 3.61 -15.14
N LYS A 102 -13.69 4.17 -13.98
CA LYS A 102 -12.78 5.06 -13.26
C LYS A 102 -12.81 4.72 -11.80
N LEU A 103 -11.63 4.72 -11.18
CA LEU A 103 -11.53 4.62 -9.73
C LEU A 103 -12.20 5.86 -9.13
N SER A 104 -13.05 5.64 -8.13
CA SER A 104 -13.67 6.70 -7.36
C SER A 104 -13.29 6.55 -5.89
N LYS A 105 -13.35 7.67 -5.16
CA LYS A 105 -13.07 7.66 -3.73
C LYS A 105 -14.01 6.74 -2.96
N ASP A 106 -15.30 6.76 -3.32
CA ASP A 106 -16.32 6.00 -2.60
C ASP A 106 -16.24 4.48 -2.86
N ALA A 107 -15.69 4.06 -4.01
CA ALA A 107 -15.54 2.66 -4.37
C ALA A 107 -14.14 2.09 -4.06
N THR A 108 -13.17 2.94 -3.71
CA THR A 108 -11.77 2.54 -3.49
C THR A 108 -11.39 2.68 -2.03
N ALA A 109 -11.20 1.55 -1.35
CA ALA A 109 -10.58 1.54 -0.03
C ALA A 109 -9.07 1.80 -0.14
N PHE A 110 -8.56 2.76 0.62
CA PHE A 110 -7.14 3.05 0.73
C PHE A 110 -6.58 2.41 2.00
N GLU A 111 -5.29 2.09 1.98
CA GLU A 111 -4.56 1.66 3.17
C GLU A 111 -4.26 2.89 4.04
N ASP A 112 -4.61 2.83 5.33
CA ASP A 112 -4.47 3.95 6.25
C ASP A 112 -2.99 4.18 6.65
N GLN A 113 -2.14 3.17 6.44
CA GLN A 113 -0.72 3.19 6.83
C GLN A 113 0.24 3.57 5.68
N LEU A 114 -0.26 4.18 4.60
CA LEU A 114 0.56 4.55 3.43
C LEU A 114 1.71 5.52 3.76
N GLN A 115 1.58 6.33 4.82
CA GLN A 115 2.64 7.23 5.26
C GLN A 115 3.95 6.48 5.50
N PHE A 116 3.93 5.35 6.22
CA PHE A 116 5.16 4.65 6.58
C PHE A 116 5.93 4.14 5.35
N VAL A 117 5.21 3.78 4.28
CA VAL A 117 5.81 3.38 3.00
C VAL A 117 6.46 4.59 2.31
N SER A 118 5.75 5.73 2.27
CA SER A 118 6.26 6.99 1.74
C SER A 118 7.52 7.43 2.49
N ASP A 119 7.46 7.48 3.81
CA ASP A 119 8.55 7.94 4.67
C ASP A 119 9.77 7.02 4.57
N ALA A 120 9.57 5.71 4.42
CA ALA A 120 10.68 4.79 4.17
C ALA A 120 11.42 5.12 2.86
N VAL A 121 10.69 5.38 1.76
CA VAL A 121 11.30 5.79 0.49
C VAL A 121 11.99 7.15 0.62
N MET A 122 11.35 8.11 1.28
CA MET A 122 11.93 9.43 1.53
C MET A 122 13.20 9.33 2.36
N ALA A 123 13.27 8.45 3.36
CA ALA A 123 14.47 8.25 4.15
C ALA A 123 15.68 7.83 3.31
N PHE A 124 15.48 6.92 2.34
CA PHE A 124 16.53 6.58 1.39
C PHE A 124 16.89 7.76 0.47
N ALA A 125 15.91 8.52 0.00
CA ALA A 125 16.15 9.68 -0.85
C ALA A 125 16.99 10.75 -0.14
N TYR A 126 16.65 11.09 1.10
CA TYR A 126 17.42 12.04 1.93
C TYR A 126 18.83 11.50 2.23
N ALA A 127 18.97 10.23 2.63
CA ALA A 127 20.27 9.64 2.88
C ALA A 127 21.19 9.66 1.64
N LEU A 128 20.65 9.34 0.47
CA LEU A 128 21.39 9.39 -0.80
C LEU A 128 21.73 10.83 -1.19
N SER A 129 20.83 11.78 -0.96
CA SER A 129 21.08 13.21 -1.19
C SER A 129 22.24 13.72 -0.33
N ASP A 130 22.26 13.39 0.96
CA ASP A 130 23.30 13.85 1.88
C ASP A 130 24.65 13.16 1.63
N MET A 131 24.62 11.87 1.29
CA MET A 131 25.81 11.16 0.81
C MET A 131 26.37 11.80 -0.46
N HIS A 132 25.49 12.18 -1.40
CA HIS A 132 25.89 12.84 -2.63
C HIS A 132 26.48 14.22 -2.40
N LYS A 133 25.89 15.04 -1.52
CA LYS A 133 26.46 16.33 -1.11
C LYS A 133 27.85 16.16 -0.50
N ALA A 134 28.02 15.18 0.39
CA ALA A 134 29.29 14.93 1.07
C ALA A 134 30.40 14.42 0.12
N LEU A 135 30.08 13.51 -0.79
CA LEU A 135 31.08 12.85 -1.64
C LEU A 135 31.26 13.52 -3.01
N CYS A 136 30.17 13.97 -3.62
CA CYS A 136 30.15 14.52 -4.97
C CYS A 136 30.05 16.05 -5.01
N LYS A 137 29.98 16.71 -3.85
CA LYS A 137 29.92 18.18 -3.72
C LYS A 137 28.80 18.82 -4.55
N GLY A 138 27.67 18.13 -4.70
CA GLY A 138 26.50 18.63 -5.44
C GLY A 138 26.64 18.67 -6.96
N ARG A 139 27.68 18.04 -7.55
CA ARG A 139 27.81 17.92 -9.01
C ARG A 139 26.66 17.09 -9.59
N PRO A 140 26.11 17.45 -10.77
CA PRO A 140 25.08 16.65 -11.42
C PRO A 140 25.51 15.19 -11.65
N GLY A 141 24.62 14.26 -11.34
CA GLY A 141 24.86 12.82 -11.49
C GLY A 141 25.78 12.22 -10.41
N LEU A 142 26.11 10.94 -10.55
CA LEU A 142 26.97 10.22 -9.60
C LEU A 142 28.45 10.42 -9.93
N CYS A 143 29.24 10.76 -8.91
CA CYS A 143 30.71 10.79 -8.98
C CYS A 143 31.32 9.42 -8.70
N ASP A 144 32.62 9.26 -8.96
CA ASP A 144 33.33 7.97 -8.81
C ASP A 144 33.30 7.43 -7.37
N ALA A 145 33.23 8.32 -6.37
CA ALA A 145 33.08 7.94 -4.96
C ALA A 145 31.74 7.24 -4.64
N MET A 146 30.74 7.34 -5.52
CA MET A 146 29.45 6.65 -5.41
C MET A 146 29.26 5.57 -6.49
N LYS A 147 30.34 5.16 -7.18
CA LYS A 147 30.32 4.15 -8.25
C LYS A 147 31.33 3.02 -7.97
N PRO A 148 30.92 1.91 -7.33
CA PRO A 148 29.62 1.63 -6.72
C PRO A 148 29.49 2.23 -5.32
N THR A 149 28.25 2.48 -4.90
CA THR A 149 27.94 2.85 -3.52
C THR A 149 28.15 1.65 -2.58
N LYS A 150 28.86 1.87 -1.47
CA LYS A 150 29.03 0.85 -0.42
C LYS A 150 27.89 0.94 0.60
N GLY A 151 27.20 -0.17 0.84
CA GLY A 151 26.07 -0.22 1.78
C GLY A 151 26.43 0.22 3.20
N ALA A 152 27.63 -0.13 3.68
CA ALA A 152 28.11 0.30 5.00
C ALA A 152 28.31 1.82 5.11
N ASP A 153 28.62 2.50 4.01
CA ASP A 153 28.72 3.97 3.98
C ASP A 153 27.33 4.59 3.92
N LEU A 154 26.43 4.08 3.07
CA LEU A 154 25.03 4.52 3.02
C LEU A 154 24.34 4.40 4.38
N LEU A 155 24.60 3.31 5.12
CA LEU A 155 24.04 3.10 6.46
C LEU A 155 24.40 4.22 7.45
N LYS A 156 25.58 4.85 7.32
CA LYS A 156 25.98 5.98 8.17
C LYS A 156 25.11 7.21 7.92
N TYR A 157 24.65 7.40 6.68
CA TYR A 157 23.72 8.48 6.31
C TYR A 157 22.30 8.13 6.72
N LEU A 158 21.83 6.90 6.46
CA LEU A 158 20.49 6.44 6.87
C LEU A 158 20.24 6.60 8.38
N ARG A 159 21.23 6.34 9.22
CA ARG A 159 21.13 6.51 10.69
C ARG A 159 20.99 7.96 11.16
N LYS A 160 21.25 8.93 10.29
CA LYS A 160 21.24 10.37 10.59
C LYS A 160 20.18 11.12 9.78
N VAL A 161 19.35 10.40 9.04
CA VAL A 161 18.27 11.00 8.27
C VAL A 161 17.33 11.71 9.22
N ASP A 162 17.03 12.96 8.87
CA ASP A 162 16.10 13.82 9.57
C ASP A 162 15.32 14.62 8.52
N PHE A 163 14.01 14.40 8.47
CA PHE A 163 13.09 15.15 7.62
C PHE A 163 11.71 15.13 8.28
N VAL A 164 10.93 16.15 7.96
CA VAL A 164 9.54 16.33 8.41
C VAL A 164 8.59 15.90 7.32
#